data_AF-A0A096CNH3-F1
#
_entry.id   AF-A0A096CNH3-F1
#
_cell.length_a   1.000
_cell.length_b   1.000
_cell.length_c   1.000
_cell.angle_alpha   90.00
_cell.angle_beta   90.00
_cell.angle_gamma   90.00
#
_symmetry.space_group_name_H-M   'P 1'
#
loop_
_entity.id
_entity.type
_entity.pdbx_description
1 polymer ?
#
loop_
_entity_poly.entity_id
_entity_poly.type
_entity_poly.pdbx_seq_one_letter_code
_entity_poly.pdbx_strand_id
1 'polypeptide(L)'
;MADDTLLGGQHSTEPAQDETQQTNTQGGHGENPEASSDTTAPVVPEQYDFSDAVGDQLDAETAASFSTVLKSVKATQEQATAIAKYGVEYAQQIAQQAVAYQQEQAVRQSQEWAEHTRKELGASFDDTLSQCGAAVEYLERVVPNIREVLNENGLGNRVEVVRIFAKIGQLVSEDRGHNAHGIGGAQTAADILYGGSK
;
A
#
# COMPACT_ATOMS: atom_id res chain seq x y z
N MET A 1 6.63 3.56 5.42
CA MET A 1 7.07 3.40 6.81
C MET A 1 6.43 2.12 7.30
N ALA A 2 7.22 1.19 7.81
CA ALA A 2 6.72 -0.12 8.25
C ALA A 2 6.14 0.07 9.64
N ASP A 3 4.81 0.01 9.76
CA ASP A 3 4.15 0.00 11.05
C ASP A 3 4.30 -1.37 11.69
N ASP A 4 4.81 -1.27 12.90
CA ASP A 4 5.20 -2.28 13.85
C ASP A 4 4.09 -3.33 14.09
N THR A 5 4.32 -4.57 13.64
CA THR A 5 3.43 -5.71 13.95
C THR A 5 3.68 -6.16 15.38
N LEU A 6 2.76 -6.89 16.02
CA LEU A 6 2.83 -7.34 17.44
C LEU A 6 4.14 -8.06 17.84
N LEU A 7 4.98 -8.46 16.87
CA LEU A 7 6.29 -9.08 17.08
C LEU A 7 7.49 -8.14 16.81
N GLY A 8 7.29 -6.87 16.47
CA GLY A 8 8.32 -6.02 15.85
C GLY A 8 8.94 -4.89 16.69
N GLY A 9 8.41 -4.56 17.86
CA GLY A 9 8.48 -3.16 18.30
C GLY A 9 9.44 -2.71 19.39
N GLN A 10 10.29 -1.73 19.07
CA GLN A 10 11.00 -0.87 20.03
C GLN A 10 10.80 0.63 19.76
N HIS A 11 10.52 1.33 20.85
CA HIS A 11 10.08 2.71 21.06
C HIS A 11 11.17 3.78 20.81
N SER A 12 10.81 4.96 20.29
CA SER A 12 11.45 6.26 20.63
C SER A 12 10.62 7.48 20.18
N THR A 13 10.72 8.54 20.97
CA THR A 13 9.81 9.69 21.13
C THR A 13 10.41 11.02 20.63
N GLU A 14 9.52 11.96 20.26
CA GLU A 14 9.62 13.46 20.36
C GLU A 14 10.52 14.28 19.38
N PRO A 15 10.37 15.64 19.25
CA PRO A 15 9.20 16.55 19.39
C PRO A 15 9.12 17.76 18.40
N ALA A 16 7.94 18.45 18.38
CA ALA A 16 7.62 19.91 18.41
C ALA A 16 7.97 20.98 17.32
N GLN A 17 7.11 22.04 17.36
CA GLN A 17 7.17 23.46 16.89
C GLN A 17 6.27 23.80 15.65
N ASP A 18 5.24 24.67 15.63
CA ASP A 18 4.75 25.92 16.27
C ASP A 18 4.93 27.20 15.39
N GLU A 19 3.91 28.08 15.43
CA GLU A 19 3.80 29.50 14.98
C GLU A 19 3.66 29.83 13.47
N THR A 20 2.93 30.85 12.95
CA THR A 20 2.04 31.94 13.46
C THR A 20 1.28 32.61 12.28
N GLN A 21 0.30 33.46 12.62
CA GLN A 21 -0.67 34.22 11.80
C GLN A 21 -0.22 35.62 11.30
N GLN A 22 -0.96 36.17 10.30
CA GLN A 22 -1.32 37.60 10.04
C GLN A 22 -0.18 38.57 9.58
N THR A 23 -0.31 39.67 8.81
CA THR A 23 -1.39 40.54 8.25
C THR A 23 -0.79 41.58 7.26
N ASN A 24 -1.58 41.99 6.24
CA ASN A 24 -1.89 43.37 5.76
C ASN A 24 -0.78 44.43 5.47
N THR A 25 -0.73 45.02 4.25
CA THR A 25 -1.14 46.42 3.91
C THR A 25 -0.60 46.96 2.56
N GLN A 26 -1.54 47.48 1.76
CA GLN A 26 -1.56 48.63 0.81
C GLN A 26 -0.31 49.47 0.46
N GLY A 27 -0.21 49.80 -0.85
CA GLY A 27 -0.06 51.19 -1.33
C GLY A 27 1.06 51.46 -2.36
N GLY A 28 0.71 51.99 -3.55
CA GLY A 28 1.70 52.58 -4.46
C GLY A 28 1.25 52.77 -5.90
N HIS A 29 0.94 54.02 -6.26
CA HIS A 29 0.40 54.56 -7.51
C HIS A 29 1.44 54.64 -8.65
N GLY A 30 1.02 54.57 -9.93
CA GLY A 30 1.75 55.22 -11.03
C GLY A 30 1.77 54.51 -12.39
N GLU A 31 1.22 55.21 -13.39
CA GLU A 31 1.49 55.08 -14.84
C GLU A 31 0.81 53.97 -15.64
N ASN A 32 -0.31 54.38 -16.24
CA ASN A 32 -0.86 53.85 -17.48
C ASN A 32 -0.03 54.37 -18.67
N PRO A 33 0.40 53.51 -19.60
CA PRO A 33 0.39 53.81 -21.00
C PRO A 33 -0.72 52.98 -21.67
N GLU A 34 -1.74 53.67 -22.19
CA GLU A 34 -2.60 53.10 -23.22
C GLU A 34 -1.74 52.64 -24.40
N ALA A 35 -1.76 51.34 -24.69
CA ALA A 35 -1.69 50.85 -26.06
C ALA A 35 -2.20 49.41 -26.14
N SER A 36 -3.29 49.25 -26.89
CA SER A 36 -3.78 48.00 -27.47
C SER A 36 -4.54 47.08 -26.52
N SER A 37 -5.76 47.49 -26.19
CA SER A 37 -6.90 46.58 -26.16
C SER A 37 -7.16 46.01 -27.57
N ASP A 38 -6.24 45.18 -28.04
CA ASP A 38 -6.57 44.19 -29.04
C ASP A 38 -7.29 43.10 -28.28
N THR A 39 -8.62 43.22 -28.21
CA THR A 39 -9.49 42.14 -27.77
C THR A 39 -9.47 41.09 -28.88
N THR A 40 -8.30 40.49 -29.08
CA THR A 40 -8.10 39.36 -29.97
C THR A 40 -9.05 38.29 -29.46
N ALA A 41 -10.05 37.97 -30.27
CA ALA A 41 -10.93 36.85 -29.99
C ALA A 41 -10.06 35.63 -29.68
N PRO A 42 -10.42 34.81 -28.67
CA PRO A 42 -9.61 33.68 -28.25
C PRO A 42 -9.27 32.82 -29.48
N VAL A 43 -7.97 32.72 -29.77
CA VAL A 43 -7.47 31.94 -30.91
C VAL A 43 -7.63 30.47 -30.55
N VAL A 44 -8.63 29.84 -31.17
CA VAL A 44 -8.87 28.40 -31.04
C VAL A 44 -7.87 27.66 -31.93
N PRO A 45 -7.02 26.78 -31.38
CA PRO A 45 -6.07 26.01 -32.17
C PRO A 45 -6.76 25.01 -33.13
N GLU A 46 -6.19 24.83 -34.33
CA GLU A 46 -6.63 23.76 -35.24
C GLU A 46 -6.22 22.37 -34.71
N GLN A 47 -5.09 22.30 -34.01
CA GLN A 47 -4.64 21.13 -33.25
C GLN A 47 -4.14 21.58 -31.87
N TYR A 48 -4.50 20.82 -30.84
CA TYR A 48 -3.97 21.03 -29.50
C TYR A 48 -2.76 20.12 -29.28
N ASP A 49 -1.71 20.70 -28.71
CA ASP A 49 -0.54 19.95 -28.23
C ASP A 49 -0.63 19.78 -26.71
N PHE A 50 -0.60 18.54 -26.22
CA PHE A 50 -0.62 18.25 -24.79
C PHE A 50 0.72 17.74 -24.26
N SER A 51 1.75 17.65 -25.11
CA SER A 51 3.05 17.04 -24.77
C SER A 51 3.67 17.70 -23.52
N ASP A 52 3.60 19.03 -23.42
CA ASP A 52 4.11 19.80 -22.28
C ASP A 52 3.24 19.71 -21.01
N ALA A 53 1.99 19.26 -21.15
CA ALA A 53 1.00 19.20 -20.07
C ALA A 53 0.98 17.84 -19.38
N VAL A 54 0.97 16.78 -20.18
CA VAL A 54 0.64 15.42 -19.73
C VAL A 54 1.63 14.38 -20.25
N GLY A 55 2.60 14.77 -21.09
CA GLY A 55 3.57 13.87 -21.68
C GLY A 55 2.91 12.65 -22.32
N ASP A 56 3.43 11.47 -22.02
CA ASP A 56 2.93 10.19 -22.53
C ASP A 56 1.74 9.62 -21.73
N GLN A 57 1.22 10.35 -20.73
CA GLN A 57 0.09 9.87 -19.91
C GLN A 57 -1.25 9.96 -20.63
N LEU A 58 -1.29 10.65 -21.77
CA LEU A 58 -2.47 10.79 -22.61
C LEU A 58 -2.24 10.08 -23.94
N ASP A 59 -2.97 9.02 -24.19
CA ASP A 59 -2.90 8.32 -25.48
C ASP A 59 -3.55 9.13 -26.60
N ALA A 60 -3.21 8.78 -27.85
CA ALA A 60 -3.66 9.52 -29.03
C ALA A 60 -5.19 9.53 -29.22
N GLU A 61 -5.90 8.48 -28.79
CA GLU A 61 -7.36 8.41 -28.89
C GLU A 61 -8.01 9.36 -27.87
N THR A 62 -7.54 9.31 -26.62
CA THR A 62 -8.01 10.22 -25.56
C THR A 62 -7.66 11.67 -25.88
N ALA A 63 -6.47 11.96 -26.41
CA ALA A 63 -6.08 13.29 -26.86
C ALA A 63 -6.97 13.84 -27.99
N ALA A 64 -7.38 12.98 -28.94
CA ALA A 64 -8.28 13.36 -30.03
C ALA A 64 -9.71 13.64 -29.52
N SER A 65 -10.21 12.80 -28.61
CA SER A 65 -11.50 13.00 -27.95
C SER A 65 -11.51 14.30 -27.14
N PHE A 66 -10.47 14.52 -26.32
CA PHE A 66 -10.31 15.72 -25.51
C PHE A 66 -10.18 16.99 -26.36
N SER A 67 -9.41 16.92 -27.46
CA SER A 67 -9.34 18.00 -28.45
C SER A 67 -10.70 18.37 -29.04
N THR A 68 -11.56 17.38 -29.30
CA THR A 68 -12.92 17.61 -29.82
C THR A 68 -13.77 18.38 -28.80
N VAL A 69 -13.69 18.00 -27.51
CA VAL A 69 -14.35 18.72 -26.42
C VAL A 69 -13.84 20.15 -26.32
N LEU A 70 -12.53 20.36 -26.36
CA LEU A 70 -11.90 21.69 -26.28
C LEU A 70 -12.30 22.60 -27.44
N LYS A 71 -12.39 22.06 -28.66
CA LYS A 71 -12.92 22.80 -29.83
C LYS A 71 -14.37 23.20 -29.64
N SER A 72 -15.19 22.34 -29.04
CA SER A 72 -16.62 22.64 -28.81
C SER A 72 -16.81 23.83 -27.86
N VAL A 73 -15.92 23.98 -26.88
CA VAL A 73 -15.93 25.09 -25.92
C VAL A 73 -15.05 26.27 -26.36
N LYS A 74 -14.44 26.20 -27.55
CA LYS A 74 -13.52 27.22 -28.10
C LYS A 74 -12.38 27.57 -27.13
N ALA A 75 -11.84 26.56 -26.45
CA ALA A 75 -10.72 26.76 -25.53
C ALA A 75 -9.46 27.22 -26.27
N THR A 76 -8.71 28.12 -25.67
CA THR A 76 -7.35 28.44 -26.15
C THR A 76 -6.39 27.28 -25.84
N GLN A 77 -5.22 27.28 -26.49
CA GLN A 77 -4.16 26.28 -26.21
C GLN A 77 -3.75 26.28 -24.73
N GLU A 78 -3.64 27.46 -24.12
CA GLU A 78 -3.27 27.62 -22.71
C GLU A 78 -4.34 27.03 -21.78
N GLN A 79 -5.62 27.30 -22.07
CA GLN A 79 -6.75 26.72 -21.31
C GLN A 79 -6.77 25.20 -21.45
N ALA A 80 -6.57 24.68 -22.66
CA ALA A 80 -6.48 23.25 -22.92
C ALA A 80 -5.35 22.57 -22.13
N THR A 81 -4.17 23.19 -22.11
CA THR A 81 -3.00 22.74 -21.35
C THR A 81 -3.29 22.74 -19.84
N ALA A 82 -3.91 23.79 -19.31
CA ALA A 82 -4.26 23.90 -17.90
C ALA A 82 -5.28 22.83 -17.48
N ILE A 83 -6.32 22.60 -18.29
CA ILE A 83 -7.32 21.56 -18.02
C ILE A 83 -6.69 20.17 -18.10
N ALA A 84 -5.79 19.92 -19.07
CA ALA A 84 -5.08 18.65 -19.19
C ALA A 84 -4.20 18.36 -17.98
N LYS A 85 -3.41 19.34 -17.51
CA LYS A 85 -2.59 19.23 -16.30
C LYS A 85 -3.44 18.90 -15.08
N TYR A 86 -4.52 19.66 -14.86
CA TYR A 86 -5.44 19.42 -13.76
C TYR A 86 -6.07 18.02 -13.82
N GLY A 87 -6.47 17.56 -15.01
CA GLY A 87 -7.04 16.23 -15.21
C GLY A 87 -6.07 15.11 -14.81
N VAL A 88 -4.80 15.23 -15.19
CA VAL A 88 -3.75 14.27 -14.82
C VAL A 88 -3.46 14.32 -13.32
N GLU A 89 -3.30 15.50 -12.73
CA GLU A 89 -3.09 15.65 -11.29
C GLU A 89 -4.25 15.05 -10.49
N TYR A 90 -5.49 15.30 -10.92
CA TYR A 90 -6.69 14.75 -10.30
C TYR A 90 -6.75 13.22 -10.43
N ALA A 91 -6.44 12.67 -11.60
CA ALA A 91 -6.37 11.23 -11.80
C ALA A 91 -5.30 10.58 -10.91
N GLN A 92 -4.12 11.20 -10.80
CA GLN A 92 -3.06 10.76 -9.90
C GLN A 92 -3.50 10.81 -8.43
N GLN A 93 -4.20 11.87 -8.02
CA GLN A 93 -4.73 12.01 -6.66
C GLN A 93 -5.77 10.92 -6.35
N ILE A 94 -6.65 10.58 -7.30
CA ILE A 94 -7.60 9.47 -7.15
C ILE A 94 -6.84 8.14 -7.04
N ALA A 95 -5.86 7.90 -7.89
CA ALA A 95 -5.06 6.67 -7.86
C ALA A 95 -4.32 6.52 -6.51
N GLN A 96 -3.71 7.60 -6.01
CA GLN A 96 -3.07 7.63 -4.70
C GLN A 96 -4.07 7.37 -3.56
N GLN A 97 -5.26 7.99 -3.61
CA GLN A 97 -6.32 7.73 -2.63
C GLN A 97 -6.81 6.29 -2.69
N ALA A 98 -6.92 5.68 -3.87
CA ALA A 98 -7.32 4.29 -4.02
C ALA A 98 -6.27 3.34 -3.40
N VAL A 99 -4.98 3.61 -3.61
CA VAL A 99 -3.89 2.84 -2.98
C VAL A 99 -3.90 3.02 -1.45
N ALA A 100 -4.09 4.25 -0.97
CA ALA A 100 -4.19 4.53 0.46
C ALA A 100 -5.40 3.83 1.09
N TYR A 101 -6.55 3.87 0.43
CA TYR A 101 -7.77 3.17 0.85
C TYR A 101 -7.55 1.66 0.90
N GLN A 102 -6.90 1.06 -0.10
CA GLN A 102 -6.57 -0.36 -0.09
C GLN A 102 -5.64 -0.73 1.08
N GLN A 103 -4.62 0.08 1.37
CA GLN A 103 -3.76 -0.12 2.53
C GLN A 103 -4.55 -0.02 3.85
N GLU A 104 -5.41 0.98 3.99
CA GLU A 104 -6.24 1.13 5.18
C GLU A 104 -7.16 -0.10 5.38
N GLN A 105 -7.78 -0.59 4.30
CA GLN A 105 -8.62 -1.79 4.35
C GLN A 105 -7.80 -3.03 4.75
N ALA A 106 -6.58 -3.19 4.22
CA ALA A 106 -5.70 -4.29 4.60
C ALA A 106 -5.32 -4.22 6.09
N VAL A 107 -5.02 -3.03 6.61
CA VAL A 107 -4.71 -2.82 8.04
C VAL A 107 -5.93 -3.15 8.91
N ARG A 108 -7.11 -2.64 8.56
CA ARG A 108 -8.37 -2.92 9.28
C ARG A 108 -8.69 -4.41 9.28
N GLN A 109 -8.61 -5.06 8.13
CA GLN A 109 -8.84 -6.50 8.01
C GLN A 109 -7.85 -7.31 8.85
N SER A 110 -6.57 -6.93 8.84
CA SER A 110 -5.54 -7.56 9.66
C SER A 110 -5.85 -7.45 11.17
N GLN A 111 -6.33 -6.28 11.62
CA GLN A 111 -6.76 -6.06 13.00
C GLN A 111 -8.01 -6.90 13.35
N GLU A 112 -9.01 -6.93 12.48
CA GLU A 112 -10.22 -7.75 12.65
C GLU A 112 -9.87 -9.23 12.79
N TRP A 113 -8.93 -9.74 11.98
CA TRP A 113 -8.45 -11.11 12.12
C TRP A 113 -7.73 -11.35 13.45
N ALA A 114 -6.90 -10.41 13.90
CA ALA A 114 -6.21 -10.54 15.18
C ALA A 114 -7.19 -10.60 16.35
N GLU A 115 -8.19 -9.73 16.35
CA GLU A 115 -9.26 -9.71 17.36
C GLU A 115 -10.09 -10.99 17.33
N HIS A 116 -10.50 -11.43 16.13
CA HIS A 116 -11.24 -12.67 15.94
C HIS A 116 -10.45 -13.88 16.45
N THR A 117 -9.17 -13.98 16.10
CA THR A 117 -8.28 -15.06 16.55
C THR A 117 -8.10 -15.06 18.05
N ARG A 118 -7.89 -13.89 18.67
CA ARG A 118 -7.81 -13.76 20.13
C ARG A 118 -9.10 -14.23 20.80
N LYS A 119 -10.26 -13.88 20.25
CA LYS A 119 -11.57 -14.29 20.75
C LYS A 119 -11.78 -15.81 20.62
N GLU A 120 -11.43 -16.38 19.48
CA GLU A 120 -11.57 -17.81 19.19
C GLU A 120 -10.67 -18.69 20.07
N LEU A 121 -9.44 -18.24 20.32
CA LEU A 121 -8.48 -18.99 21.15
C LEU A 121 -8.72 -18.80 22.64
N GLY A 122 -9.24 -17.64 23.05
CA GLY A 122 -9.61 -17.35 24.43
C GLY A 122 -8.45 -17.64 25.40
N ALA A 123 -8.69 -18.51 26.39
CA ALA A 123 -7.70 -18.89 27.38
C ALA A 123 -6.48 -19.63 26.81
N SER A 124 -6.59 -20.24 25.63
CA SER A 124 -5.48 -20.97 24.98
C SER A 124 -4.59 -20.06 24.13
N PHE A 125 -4.88 -18.75 24.08
CA PHE A 125 -4.18 -17.81 23.20
C PHE A 125 -2.67 -17.79 23.45
N ASP A 126 -2.24 -17.66 24.71
CA ASP A 126 -0.82 -17.56 25.07
C ASP A 126 -0.05 -18.85 24.74
N ASP A 127 -0.62 -20.01 25.07
CA ASP A 127 -0.03 -21.32 24.76
C ASP A 127 0.07 -21.55 23.24
N THR A 128 -0.98 -21.18 22.50
CA THR A 128 -1.02 -21.28 21.04
C THR A 128 0.03 -20.38 20.40
N LEU A 129 0.22 -19.16 20.92
CA LEU A 129 1.21 -18.21 20.41
C LEU A 129 2.64 -18.70 20.67
N SER A 130 2.90 -19.28 21.85
CA SER A 130 4.18 -19.93 22.18
C SER A 130 4.52 -21.05 21.18
N GLN A 131 3.55 -21.92 20.88
CA GLN A 131 3.71 -22.97 19.88
C GLN A 131 3.96 -22.40 18.47
N CYS A 132 3.23 -21.35 18.08
CA CYS A 132 3.48 -20.66 16.81
C CYS A 132 4.91 -20.12 16.73
N GLY A 133 5.43 -19.53 17.81
CA GLY A 133 6.81 -19.05 17.88
C GLY A 133 7.83 -20.14 17.57
N ALA A 134 7.69 -21.31 18.19
CA ALA A 134 8.54 -22.47 17.92
C ALA A 134 8.46 -22.95 16.45
N ALA A 135 7.27 -22.90 15.85
CA ALA A 135 7.08 -23.23 14.44
C ALA A 135 7.75 -22.24 13.50
N VAL A 136 7.60 -20.92 13.74
CA VAL A 136 8.22 -19.89 12.91
C VAL A 136 9.74 -19.99 12.97
N GLU A 137 10.32 -20.18 14.15
CA GLU A 137 11.77 -20.37 14.30
C GLU A 137 12.30 -21.62 13.58
N TYR A 138 11.53 -22.71 13.58
CA TYR A 138 11.89 -23.91 12.84
C TYR A 138 11.77 -23.69 11.33
N LEU A 139 10.63 -23.14 10.90
CA LEU A 139 10.32 -22.93 9.50
C LEU A 139 11.25 -21.91 8.85
N GLU A 140 11.68 -20.86 9.55
CA GLU A 140 12.61 -19.87 8.99
C GLU A 140 13.96 -20.49 8.58
N ARG A 141 14.39 -21.57 9.24
CA ARG A 141 15.62 -22.30 8.88
C ARG A 141 15.48 -23.12 7.58
N VAL A 142 14.25 -23.48 7.21
CA VAL A 142 13.93 -24.35 6.06
C VAL A 142 13.32 -23.56 4.90
N VAL A 143 12.55 -22.53 5.23
CA VAL A 143 11.82 -21.62 4.36
C VAL A 143 12.19 -20.19 4.79
N PRO A 144 13.22 -19.59 4.19
CA PRO A 144 13.56 -18.20 4.47
C PRO A 144 12.38 -17.28 4.14
N ASN A 145 12.26 -16.16 4.85
CA ASN A 145 11.22 -15.13 4.68
C ASN A 145 9.79 -15.51 5.13
N ILE A 146 9.60 -16.62 5.86
CA ILE A 146 8.27 -17.02 6.32
C ILE A 146 7.56 -15.94 7.16
N ARG A 147 8.30 -15.14 7.94
CA ARG A 147 7.74 -14.01 8.70
C ARG A 147 7.19 -12.90 7.81
N GLU A 148 7.86 -12.61 6.70
CA GLU A 148 7.41 -11.60 5.75
C GLU A 148 6.08 -12.02 5.10
N VAL A 149 5.97 -13.28 4.69
CA VAL A 149 4.73 -13.86 4.15
C VAL A 149 3.58 -13.84 5.15
N LEU A 150 3.87 -14.07 6.44
CA LEU A 150 2.85 -13.98 7.49
C LEU A 150 2.42 -12.54 7.77
N ASN A 151 3.33 -11.59 7.65
CA ASN A 151 3.00 -10.17 7.84
C ASN A 151 2.31 -9.58 6.61
N GLU A 152 2.54 -10.15 5.43
CA GLU A 152 1.90 -9.74 4.19
C GLU A 152 0.38 -9.81 4.34
N ASN A 153 -0.30 -8.67 4.13
CA ASN A 153 -1.74 -8.50 4.29
C ASN A 153 -2.33 -8.99 5.65
N GLY A 154 -1.50 -9.23 6.67
CA GLY A 154 -1.95 -9.73 7.97
C GLY A 154 -2.31 -11.23 8.01
N LEU A 155 -1.82 -12.05 7.07
CA LEU A 155 -2.12 -13.50 7.04
C LEU A 155 -1.83 -14.23 8.35
N GLY A 156 -0.79 -13.84 9.08
CA GLY A 156 -0.40 -14.39 10.37
C GLY A 156 -1.43 -14.16 11.49
N ASN A 157 -2.35 -13.21 11.31
CA ASN A 157 -3.43 -12.95 12.26
C ASN A 157 -4.66 -13.85 12.05
N ARG A 158 -4.70 -14.64 10.96
CA ARG A 158 -5.80 -15.56 10.68
C ARG A 158 -5.80 -16.74 11.63
N VAL A 159 -6.96 -17.07 12.20
CA VAL A 159 -7.09 -18.15 13.17
C VAL A 159 -6.66 -19.50 12.59
N GLU A 160 -6.92 -19.74 11.30
CA GLU A 160 -6.51 -20.97 10.61
C GLU A 160 -4.99 -21.06 10.50
N VAL A 161 -4.33 -19.95 10.16
CA VAL A 161 -2.87 -19.87 10.05
C VAL A 161 -2.24 -20.06 11.42
N VAL A 162 -2.75 -19.38 12.45
CA VAL A 162 -2.30 -19.54 13.84
C VAL A 162 -2.46 -21.01 14.29
N ARG A 163 -3.57 -21.67 13.97
CA ARG A 163 -3.76 -23.10 14.30
C ARG A 163 -2.77 -24.01 13.56
N ILE A 164 -2.49 -23.75 12.28
CA ILE A 164 -1.49 -24.50 11.51
C ILE A 164 -0.11 -24.36 12.14
N PHE A 165 0.32 -23.12 12.42
CA PHE A 165 1.62 -22.86 13.02
C PHE A 165 1.71 -23.42 14.44
N ALA A 166 0.66 -23.31 15.25
CA ALA A 166 0.63 -23.95 16.56
C ALA A 166 0.79 -25.47 16.45
N LYS A 167 0.13 -26.12 15.48
CA LYS A 167 0.27 -27.56 15.28
C LYS A 167 1.69 -27.95 14.85
N ILE A 168 2.31 -27.20 13.95
CA ILE A 168 3.72 -27.41 13.57
C ILE A 168 4.62 -27.22 14.80
N GLY A 169 4.35 -26.21 15.62
CA GLY A 169 5.10 -25.91 16.83
C GLY A 169 5.01 -27.00 17.88
N GLN A 170 3.82 -27.58 18.07
CA GLN A 170 3.62 -28.76 18.89
C GLN A 170 4.47 -29.92 18.39
N LEU A 171 4.41 -30.25 17.10
CA LEU A 171 5.20 -31.35 16.53
C LEU A 171 6.71 -31.13 16.66
N VAL A 172 7.19 -29.91 16.41
CA VAL A 172 8.61 -29.55 16.57
C VAL A 172 9.04 -29.62 18.04
N SER A 173 8.17 -29.21 18.97
CA SER A 173 8.45 -29.24 20.40
C SER A 173 8.39 -30.66 20.97
N GLU A 174 7.48 -31.49 20.48
CA GLU A 174 7.39 -32.91 20.78
C GLU A 174 8.61 -33.66 20.27
N ASP A 175 9.07 -33.40 19.04
CA ASP A 175 10.30 -34.00 18.51
C ASP A 175 11.52 -33.59 19.37
N ARG A 176 11.66 -32.30 19.70
CA ARG A 176 12.71 -31.83 20.63
C ARG A 176 12.61 -32.45 22.03
N GLY A 177 11.40 -32.74 22.51
CA GLY A 177 11.16 -33.41 23.79
C GLY A 177 11.50 -34.90 23.78
N HIS A 178 11.34 -35.58 22.64
CA HIS A 178 11.71 -36.99 22.47
C HIS A 178 13.17 -37.20 22.06
N ASN A 179 13.82 -36.16 21.54
CA ASN A 179 15.26 -36.17 21.21
C ASN A 179 16.19 -36.16 22.43
N ALA A 180 15.64 -36.29 23.65
CA ALA A 180 16.39 -36.78 24.80
C ALA A 180 16.71 -38.29 24.70
N HIS A 181 16.05 -39.07 23.83
CA HIS A 181 16.38 -40.47 23.53
C HIS A 181 15.95 -40.88 22.10
N GLY A 182 16.91 -40.86 21.15
CA GLY A 182 16.91 -41.77 20.00
C GLY A 182 16.47 -41.21 18.65
N ILE A 183 17.46 -40.79 17.85
CA ILE A 183 17.34 -40.58 16.41
C ILE A 183 17.01 -41.92 15.73
N GLY A 184 15.87 -42.04 15.04
CA GLY A 184 15.54 -43.24 14.28
C GLY A 184 14.32 -43.12 13.38
N GLY A 185 14.52 -42.69 12.14
CA GLY A 185 13.57 -42.93 11.04
C GLY A 185 13.09 -41.69 10.30
N ALA A 186 13.99 -41.00 9.60
CA ALA A 186 13.59 -39.96 8.65
C ALA A 186 12.87 -40.60 7.44
N GLN A 187 11.54 -40.60 7.43
CA GLN A 187 10.81 -40.64 6.17
C GLN A 187 10.92 -39.25 5.54
N THR A 188 11.54 -39.18 4.37
CA THR A 188 11.78 -37.91 3.69
C THR A 188 10.48 -37.33 3.17
N ALA A 189 10.38 -35.99 3.15
CA ALA A 189 9.19 -35.26 2.70
C ALA A 189 8.72 -35.64 1.29
N ALA A 190 9.62 -36.16 0.44
CA ALA A 190 9.29 -36.66 -0.89
C ALA A 190 8.39 -37.90 -0.88
N ASP A 191 8.52 -38.78 0.12
CA ASP A 191 7.73 -40.02 0.25
C ASP A 191 6.28 -39.72 0.67
N ILE A 192 6.09 -38.65 1.46
CA ILE A 192 4.79 -38.20 1.95
C ILE A 192 4.02 -37.45 0.85
N LEU A 193 4.73 -36.73 -0.02
CA LEU A 193 4.14 -35.87 -1.05
C LEU A 193 3.75 -36.62 -2.35
N TYR A 194 4.44 -37.71 -2.71
CA TYR A 194 4.23 -38.37 -4.01
C TYR A 194 3.61 -39.76 -3.98
N GLY A 195 3.30 -40.33 -2.81
CA GLY A 195 2.62 -41.62 -2.69
C GLY A 195 3.51 -42.80 -3.10
N GLY A 196 4.02 -43.49 -2.09
CA GLY A 196 4.91 -44.65 -2.24
C GLY A 196 4.52 -45.59 -3.37
N SER A 197 5.41 -45.73 -4.35
CA SER A 197 5.30 -46.70 -5.43
C SER A 197 6.38 -47.77 -5.26
N LYS A 198 6.07 -48.80 -4.46
CA LYS A 198 6.01 -50.22 -4.85
C LYS A 198 5.86 -51.12 -3.63
#